data_AF-A0A1V5HAM7-F1
#
_entry.id   AF-A0A1V5HAM7-F1
#
_cell.length_a   1.000
_cell.length_b   1.000
_cell.length_c   1.000
_cell.angle_alpha   90.00
_cell.angle_beta   90.00
_cell.angle_gamma   90.00
#
_symmetry.space_group_name_H-M   'P 1'
#
loop_
_entity.id
_entity.type
_entity.pdbx_description
1 polymer ?
#
loop_
_entity_poly.entity_id
_entity_poly.type
_entity_poly.pdbx_seq_one_letter_code
_entity_poly.pdbx_strand_id
1 'polypeptide(L)'
;MKEFPKDIKFKYDWRRYQKRVLNELGGHLDDNHLHIIAPPGSGKTVLGLEVAIRLNKPTLIFAPTVAIRNQWIQRFCELFLQINEKPDWISRDIRNPEFLTVVTYQALHAASTNTMIDEDSETSYTEEEAENGENDEIGKNGKNSKNGETVKTVDTKEIVKSLKEKGVGTIIVDEAHHLKNEWWKSLNSIKRALNPTIVGLTATPPYDVTYKEWQRYSDLNGPVDAEISVPELVVENDLCPHQDYIYLSEPTEEESKLIQDQRSKAEKVFEELKKDEVLIEAVTNHPIYLNPTEKLDWIYNNLECYSSVLIFLHSIGKFVTETHLEIIGDKKFKVPQLNYEWIEILLSFYLFDDKEHFTAYEEHKEKLINKLKRNGLLERKTISFRHNRKVNRFISSSLSKLQSIDNIVDIEYNTLGNNLRMVILTDYIRREFLINDHQNNLVLNKIGVLPIFEQLRRTNDKNMKLGILSGSLVIIPYRHLEKIRY
;
A
#
# COMPACT_ATOMS: atom_id res chain seq x y z
N MET A 1 -26.89 -15.17 22.36
CA MET A 1 -27.80 -14.57 21.36
C MET A 1 -27.60 -15.33 20.05
N LYS A 2 -28.65 -15.53 19.23
CA LYS A 2 -28.56 -16.31 17.97
C LYS A 2 -28.89 -15.51 16.72
N GLU A 3 -29.59 -14.40 16.86
CA GLU A 3 -30.07 -13.54 15.78
C GLU A 3 -29.98 -12.08 16.24
N PHE A 4 -29.89 -11.14 15.29
CA PHE A 4 -30.03 -9.71 15.56
C PHE A 4 -31.43 -9.38 16.11
N PRO A 5 -31.58 -8.33 16.93
CA PRO A 5 -32.89 -7.85 17.37
C PRO A 5 -33.83 -7.53 16.18
N LYS A 6 -35.10 -7.94 16.28
CA LYS A 6 -36.07 -7.93 15.17
C LYS A 6 -36.42 -6.53 14.64
N ASP A 7 -36.31 -5.50 15.47
CA ASP A 7 -36.68 -4.12 15.11
C ASP A 7 -35.49 -3.29 14.61
N ILE A 8 -34.32 -3.92 14.39
CA ILE A 8 -33.17 -3.22 13.84
C ILE A 8 -33.43 -2.85 12.40
N LYS A 9 -33.35 -1.56 12.13
CA LYS A 9 -33.35 -1.01 10.78
C LYS A 9 -32.44 0.19 10.72
N PHE A 10 -31.88 0.43 9.54
CA PHE A 10 -31.20 1.69 9.27
C PHE A 10 -32.19 2.86 9.42
N LYS A 11 -31.79 3.91 10.13
CA LYS A 11 -32.63 5.07 10.47
C LYS A 11 -32.98 5.95 9.24
N TYR A 12 -32.15 5.93 8.20
CA TYR A 12 -32.32 6.75 7.01
C TYR A 12 -32.70 5.91 5.78
N ASP A 13 -33.06 6.58 4.70
CA ASP A 13 -33.31 5.93 3.42
C ASP A 13 -32.00 5.47 2.77
N TRP A 14 -32.07 4.34 2.08
CA TRP A 14 -30.96 3.81 1.29
C TRP A 14 -30.74 4.65 0.04
N ARG A 15 -29.49 5.05 -0.20
CA ARG A 15 -29.07 5.69 -1.45
C ARG A 15 -29.28 4.72 -2.62
N ARG A 16 -29.48 5.26 -3.83
CA ARG A 16 -29.87 4.44 -5.00
C ARG A 16 -28.89 3.30 -5.28
N TYR A 17 -27.60 3.58 -5.26
CA TYR A 17 -26.55 2.58 -5.50
C TYR A 17 -26.45 1.56 -4.35
N GLN A 18 -26.64 1.97 -3.09
CA GLN A 18 -26.68 1.03 -1.95
C GLN A 18 -27.88 0.09 -2.07
N LYS A 19 -29.05 0.64 -2.40
CA LYS A 19 -30.27 -0.14 -2.60
C LYS A 19 -30.12 -1.15 -3.75
N ARG A 20 -29.45 -0.78 -4.84
CA ARG A 20 -29.11 -1.71 -5.94
C ARG A 20 -28.32 -2.91 -5.43
N VAL A 21 -27.17 -2.65 -4.78
CA VAL A 21 -26.32 -3.72 -4.21
C VAL A 21 -27.11 -4.58 -3.22
N LEU A 22 -27.89 -3.97 -2.33
CA LEU A 22 -28.72 -4.67 -1.36
C LEU A 22 -29.80 -5.55 -2.00
N ASN A 23 -30.40 -5.14 -3.11
CA ASN A 23 -31.41 -5.94 -3.81
C ASN A 23 -30.81 -7.13 -4.54
N GLU A 24 -29.55 -7.02 -4.98
CA GLU A 24 -28.81 -8.04 -5.72
C GLU A 24 -28.18 -9.09 -4.78
N LEU A 25 -28.06 -8.81 -3.47
CA LEU A 25 -27.45 -9.69 -2.46
C LEU A 25 -27.87 -11.16 -2.53
N GLY A 26 -29.16 -11.42 -2.80
CA GLY A 26 -29.69 -12.78 -2.83
C GLY A 26 -29.03 -13.67 -3.90
N GLY A 27 -28.56 -13.08 -5.01
CA GLY A 27 -27.88 -13.80 -6.08
C GLY A 27 -26.35 -13.91 -5.91
N HIS A 28 -25.76 -13.12 -5.03
CA HIS A 28 -24.30 -13.10 -4.82
C HIS A 28 -23.83 -14.10 -3.76
N LEU A 29 -24.70 -14.55 -2.86
CA LEU A 29 -24.32 -15.37 -1.70
C LEU A 29 -24.27 -16.88 -1.98
N ASP A 30 -24.41 -17.33 -3.23
CA ASP A 30 -24.47 -18.74 -3.62
C ASP A 30 -23.18 -19.51 -3.30
N ASP A 31 -22.02 -18.85 -3.34
CA ASP A 31 -20.71 -19.42 -3.04
C ASP A 31 -20.19 -19.06 -1.63
N ASN A 32 -21.06 -18.50 -0.77
CA ASN A 32 -20.73 -17.93 0.54
C ASN A 32 -19.73 -16.75 0.52
N HIS A 33 -19.54 -16.09 -0.62
CA HIS A 33 -18.77 -14.86 -0.72
C HIS A 33 -19.67 -13.69 -1.10
N LEU A 34 -19.22 -12.50 -0.74
CA LEU A 34 -19.81 -11.25 -1.20
C LEU A 34 -18.70 -10.21 -1.21
N HIS A 35 -18.25 -9.82 -2.39
CA HIS A 35 -17.18 -8.85 -2.53
C HIS A 35 -17.70 -7.55 -3.14
N ILE A 36 -17.67 -6.48 -2.34
CA ILE A 36 -18.16 -5.17 -2.75
C ILE A 36 -17.00 -4.19 -2.83
N ILE A 37 -16.82 -3.62 -4.02
CA ILE A 37 -15.94 -2.47 -4.24
C ILE A 37 -16.78 -1.20 -4.10
N ALA A 38 -16.40 -0.33 -3.18
CA ALA A 38 -17.08 0.94 -3.00
C ALA A 38 -16.09 2.05 -2.57
N PRO A 39 -16.03 3.17 -3.29
CA PRO A 39 -15.13 4.28 -3.00
C PRO A 39 -15.37 4.87 -1.59
N PRO A 40 -14.41 5.61 -1.03
CA PRO A 40 -14.62 6.38 0.19
C PRO A 40 -15.86 7.29 0.07
N GLY A 41 -16.63 7.44 1.16
CA GLY A 41 -17.88 8.22 1.17
C GLY A 41 -19.13 7.48 0.67
N SER A 42 -18.98 6.33 0.00
CA SER A 42 -20.11 5.50 -0.46
C SER A 42 -20.97 4.91 0.66
N GLY A 43 -20.45 4.83 1.89
CA GLY A 43 -21.15 4.26 3.05
C GLY A 43 -20.91 2.77 3.26
N LYS A 44 -19.73 2.24 2.89
CA LYS A 44 -19.32 0.83 3.12
C LYS A 44 -19.68 0.26 4.49
N THR A 45 -19.40 1.01 5.55
CA THR A 45 -19.71 0.59 6.93
C THR A 45 -21.21 0.31 7.11
N VAL A 46 -22.07 1.20 6.62
CA VAL A 46 -23.53 1.06 6.74
C VAL A 46 -24.02 -0.10 5.88
N LEU A 47 -23.47 -0.25 4.67
CA LEU A 47 -23.79 -1.35 3.77
C LEU A 47 -23.41 -2.71 4.38
N GLY A 48 -22.20 -2.85 4.92
CA GLY A 48 -21.75 -4.08 5.56
C GLY A 48 -22.55 -4.44 6.81
N LEU A 49 -22.96 -3.44 7.62
CA LEU A 49 -23.84 -3.68 8.76
C LEU A 49 -25.22 -4.22 8.33
N GLU A 50 -25.79 -3.65 7.27
CA GLU A 50 -27.05 -4.15 6.70
C GLU A 50 -26.92 -5.57 6.14
N VAL A 51 -25.79 -5.89 5.48
CA VAL A 51 -25.51 -7.26 5.05
C VAL A 51 -25.44 -8.21 6.25
N ALA A 52 -24.75 -7.82 7.33
CA ALA A 52 -24.70 -8.64 8.55
C ALA A 52 -26.10 -8.91 9.12
N ILE A 53 -26.96 -7.89 9.16
CA ILE A 53 -28.35 -7.99 9.63
C ILE A 53 -29.15 -8.95 8.74
N ARG A 54 -29.02 -8.85 7.41
CA ARG A 54 -29.72 -9.73 6.46
C ARG A 54 -29.27 -11.18 6.53
N LEU A 55 -27.96 -11.40 6.72
CA LEU A 55 -27.41 -12.74 6.95
C LEU A 55 -27.85 -13.32 8.30
N ASN A 56 -28.11 -12.46 9.28
CA ASN A 56 -28.66 -12.76 10.60
C ASN A 56 -27.90 -13.86 11.37
N LYS A 57 -26.56 -13.87 11.26
CA LYS A 57 -25.66 -14.81 11.95
C LYS A 57 -24.74 -14.06 12.91
N PRO A 58 -24.19 -14.72 13.94
CA PRO A 58 -23.11 -14.14 14.73
C PRO A 58 -21.95 -13.74 13.81
N THR A 59 -21.52 -12.48 13.93
CA THR A 59 -20.70 -11.79 12.93
C THR A 59 -19.38 -11.32 13.53
N LEU A 60 -18.29 -11.57 12.82
CA LEU A 60 -16.95 -11.08 13.13
C LEU A 60 -16.51 -10.06 12.08
N ILE A 61 -16.16 -8.84 12.49
CA ILE A 61 -15.73 -7.76 11.61
C ILE A 61 -14.25 -7.46 11.87
N PHE A 62 -13.46 -7.45 10.80
CA PHE A 62 -12.06 -7.02 10.85
C PHE A 62 -11.89 -5.63 10.25
N ALA A 63 -11.21 -4.75 10.99
CA ALA A 63 -10.85 -3.40 10.58
C ALA A 63 -9.32 -3.20 10.55
N PRO A 64 -8.79 -2.29 9.74
CA PRO A 64 -7.36 -1.99 9.74
C PRO A 64 -6.91 -1.29 11.02
N THR A 65 -7.69 -0.35 11.55
CA THR A 65 -7.30 0.48 12.71
C THR A 65 -8.29 0.38 13.86
N VAL A 66 -7.82 0.74 15.07
CA VAL A 66 -8.66 0.89 16.26
C VAL A 66 -9.74 1.96 16.04
N ALA A 67 -9.40 3.06 15.36
CA ALA A 67 -10.34 4.11 15.01
C ALA A 67 -11.49 3.58 14.13
N ILE A 68 -11.16 2.82 13.07
CA ILE A 68 -12.17 2.23 12.18
C ILE A 68 -13.00 1.16 12.92
N ARG A 69 -12.37 0.30 13.74
CA ARG A 69 -13.09 -0.64 14.63
C ARG A 69 -14.13 0.07 15.49
N ASN A 70 -13.74 1.17 16.13
CA ASN A 70 -14.64 1.96 16.98
C ASN A 70 -15.74 2.64 16.15
N GLN A 71 -15.42 3.12 14.94
CA GLN A 71 -16.40 3.68 14.00
C GLN A 71 -17.47 2.66 13.59
N TRP A 72 -17.11 1.41 13.32
CA TRP A 72 -18.09 0.34 13.03
C TRP A 72 -19.10 0.18 14.16
N ILE A 73 -18.62 0.09 15.41
CA ILE A 73 -19.48 -0.05 16.60
C ILE A 73 -20.34 1.19 16.79
N GLN A 74 -19.75 2.38 16.70
CA GLN A 74 -20.46 3.65 16.88
C GLN A 74 -21.56 3.81 15.83
N ARG A 75 -21.26 3.56 14.56
CA ARG A 75 -22.24 3.66 13.46
C ARG A 75 -23.37 2.65 13.63
N PHE A 76 -23.08 1.45 14.09
CA PHE A 76 -24.12 0.47 14.38
C PHE A 76 -25.02 0.91 15.56
N CYS A 77 -24.42 1.40 16.65
CA CYS A 77 -25.18 1.90 17.79
C CYS A 77 -26.06 3.12 17.43
N GLU A 78 -25.51 4.07 16.67
CA GLU A 78 -26.18 5.32 16.30
C GLU A 78 -27.25 5.12 15.22
N LEU A 79 -26.92 4.43 14.13
CA LEU A 79 -27.71 4.42 12.90
C LEU A 79 -28.69 3.25 12.81
N PHE A 80 -28.46 2.19 13.58
CA PHE A 80 -29.28 0.97 13.56
C PHE A 80 -29.97 0.73 14.91
N LEU A 81 -29.20 0.65 16.00
CA LEU A 81 -29.75 0.40 17.33
C LEU A 81 -30.41 1.64 17.97
N GLN A 82 -29.97 2.84 17.57
CA GLN A 82 -30.41 4.13 18.10
C GLN A 82 -30.23 4.24 19.64
N ILE A 83 -29.07 3.77 20.12
CA ILE A 83 -28.67 3.80 21.52
C ILE A 83 -27.31 4.48 21.69
N ASN A 84 -27.09 5.05 22.88
CA ASN A 84 -25.84 5.75 23.20
C ASN A 84 -24.76 4.83 23.76
N GLU A 85 -25.15 3.71 24.38
CA GLU A 85 -24.23 2.79 25.04
C GLU A 85 -24.11 1.48 24.25
N LYS A 86 -22.88 0.98 24.13
CA LYS A 86 -22.59 -0.28 23.44
C LYS A 86 -23.18 -1.46 24.26
N PRO A 87 -24.06 -2.29 23.68
CA PRO A 87 -24.57 -3.48 24.34
C PRO A 87 -23.47 -4.50 24.69
N ASP A 88 -23.74 -5.35 25.68
CA ASP A 88 -22.80 -6.39 26.12
C ASP A 88 -22.56 -7.48 25.06
N TRP A 89 -23.51 -7.70 24.16
CA TRP A 89 -23.39 -8.67 23.06
C TRP A 89 -22.51 -8.17 21.89
N ILE A 90 -21.93 -6.97 22.01
CA ILE A 90 -20.93 -6.45 21.08
C ILE A 90 -19.55 -6.50 21.76
N SER A 91 -18.63 -7.32 21.23
CA SER A 91 -17.25 -7.44 21.74
C SER A 91 -16.24 -6.68 20.87
N ARG A 92 -15.14 -6.28 21.52
CA ARG A 92 -13.93 -5.71 20.89
C ARG A 92 -12.72 -6.63 21.03
N ASP A 93 -12.91 -7.79 21.65
CA ASP A 93 -11.85 -8.75 21.97
C ASP A 93 -12.10 -10.07 21.25
N ILE A 94 -11.12 -10.49 20.45
CA ILE A 94 -11.16 -11.75 19.70
C ILE A 94 -11.03 -12.98 20.61
N ARG A 95 -10.45 -12.83 21.81
CA ARG A 95 -10.32 -13.90 22.80
C ARG A 95 -11.62 -14.14 23.57
N ASN A 96 -12.44 -13.10 23.72
CA ASN A 96 -13.77 -13.17 24.30
C ASN A 96 -14.83 -12.67 23.31
N PRO A 97 -15.11 -13.45 22.24
CA PRO A 97 -16.05 -13.04 21.21
C PRO A 97 -17.49 -13.04 21.75
N GLU A 98 -18.29 -12.10 21.26
CA GLU A 98 -19.74 -12.05 21.45
C GLU A 98 -20.47 -12.09 20.11
N PHE A 99 -21.80 -11.97 20.13
CA PHE A 99 -22.65 -12.10 18.94
C PHE A 99 -22.19 -11.22 17.76
N LEU A 100 -21.82 -9.97 18.05
CA LEU A 100 -21.11 -9.10 17.11
C LEU A 100 -19.73 -8.80 17.69
N THR A 101 -18.67 -9.20 17.01
CA THR A 101 -17.30 -8.93 17.45
C THR A 101 -16.59 -8.09 16.40
N VAL A 102 -16.04 -6.93 16.79
CA VAL A 102 -15.32 -6.03 15.87
C VAL A 102 -13.89 -5.87 16.38
N VAL A 103 -12.91 -6.30 15.59
CA VAL A 103 -11.49 -6.35 16.00
C VAL A 103 -10.58 -5.84 14.89
N THR A 104 -9.31 -5.56 15.20
CA THR A 104 -8.33 -5.23 14.18
C THR A 104 -7.60 -6.46 13.65
N TYR A 105 -7.05 -6.39 12.45
CA TYR A 105 -6.18 -7.47 11.93
C TYR A 105 -4.96 -7.72 12.83
N GLN A 106 -4.40 -6.64 13.39
CA GLN A 106 -3.30 -6.72 14.34
C GLN A 106 -3.72 -7.45 15.63
N ALA A 107 -4.91 -7.18 16.17
CA ALA A 107 -5.43 -7.87 17.35
C ALA A 107 -5.58 -9.38 17.10
N LEU A 108 -6.04 -9.78 15.91
CA LEU A 108 -6.06 -11.18 15.50
C LEU A 108 -4.66 -11.80 15.50
N HIS A 109 -3.69 -11.11 14.90
CA HIS A 109 -2.33 -11.62 14.80
C HIS A 109 -1.67 -11.79 16.16
N ALA A 110 -1.82 -10.80 17.04
CA ALA A 110 -1.29 -10.89 18.40
C ALA A 110 -1.98 -11.96 19.24
N ALA A 111 -3.30 -12.13 19.10
CA ALA A 111 -4.02 -13.21 19.74
C ALA A 111 -3.52 -14.58 19.23
N SER A 112 -3.21 -14.69 17.93
CA SER A 112 -2.70 -15.92 17.32
C SER A 112 -1.23 -16.24 17.64
N THR A 113 -0.44 -15.24 18.03
CA THR A 113 0.99 -15.39 18.37
C THR A 113 1.26 -15.25 19.86
N ASN A 114 0.19 -15.13 20.66
CA ASN A 114 0.22 -14.84 22.10
C ASN A 114 1.11 -13.65 22.49
N THR A 115 1.17 -12.63 21.64
CA THR A 115 1.93 -11.40 21.87
C THR A 115 1.04 -10.39 22.61
N MET A 116 1.58 -9.69 23.62
CA MET A 116 0.91 -8.54 24.26
C MET A 116 1.05 -7.32 23.33
N ILE A 117 -0.05 -6.66 22.97
CA ILE A 117 -0.03 -5.38 22.23
C ILE A 117 -0.32 -4.25 23.22
N ASP A 118 0.43 -3.16 23.10
CA ASP A 118 0.07 -1.86 23.66
C ASP A 118 -0.84 -1.13 22.64
N GLU A 119 -2.16 -1.15 22.89
CA GLU A 119 -3.19 -0.66 21.93
C GLU A 119 -3.12 0.85 21.64
N ASP A 120 -2.34 1.61 22.42
CA ASP A 120 -2.13 3.06 22.27
C ASP A 120 -0.95 3.43 21.35
N SER A 121 -0.21 2.46 20.83
CA SER A 121 0.83 2.71 19.82
C SER A 121 0.21 2.88 18.43
N GLU A 122 -0.21 4.10 18.09
CA GLU A 122 -0.59 4.48 16.72
C GLU A 122 0.58 4.19 15.76
N THR A 123 0.61 3.00 15.17
CA THR A 123 1.40 2.76 13.98
C THR A 123 0.61 3.35 12.82
N SER A 124 0.99 4.56 12.41
CA SER A 124 0.40 5.24 11.26
C SER A 124 0.57 4.36 10.03
N TYR A 125 -0.55 3.86 9.50
CA TYR A 125 -0.61 3.27 8.17
C TYR A 125 -0.26 4.37 7.17
N THR A 126 0.98 4.37 6.68
CA THR A 126 1.37 5.18 5.53
C THR A 126 1.29 4.30 4.30
N GLU A 127 0.70 4.80 3.23
CA GLU A 127 0.56 4.09 1.94
C GLU A 127 1.94 3.65 1.39
N GLU A 128 3.02 4.31 1.80
CA GLU A 128 4.41 3.95 1.49
C GLU A 128 4.84 2.56 2.04
N GLU A 129 4.22 2.03 3.09
CA GLU A 129 4.54 0.68 3.61
C GLU A 129 3.90 -0.44 2.77
N ALA A 130 2.84 -0.16 2.02
CA ALA A 130 2.14 -1.15 1.21
C ALA A 130 2.83 -1.41 -0.14
N GLU A 131 3.46 -0.38 -0.73
CA GLU A 131 4.25 -0.52 -1.97
C GLU A 131 5.58 -1.25 -1.75
N ASN A 132 6.08 -1.28 -0.51
CA ASN A 132 7.30 -1.98 -0.15
C ASN A 132 6.98 -3.37 0.44
N GLY A 133 6.49 -4.27 -0.41
CA GLY A 133 6.47 -5.70 -0.13
C GLY A 133 7.84 -6.16 0.39
N GLU A 134 7.84 -6.75 1.59
CA GLU A 134 8.99 -7.11 2.44
C GLU A 134 9.63 -5.97 3.24
N ASN A 135 9.18 -5.79 4.49
CA ASN A 135 10.03 -5.39 5.61
C ASN A 135 9.43 -5.88 6.95
N ASP A 136 9.88 -7.06 7.39
CA ASP A 136 9.90 -7.39 8.83
C ASP A 136 11.12 -6.72 9.46
N GLU A 137 10.95 -5.49 9.93
CA GLU A 137 11.80 -4.94 10.99
C GLU A 137 10.91 -4.23 12.01
N ILE A 138 10.36 -5.01 12.95
CA ILE A 138 9.87 -4.45 14.21
C ILE A 138 11.08 -3.83 14.93
N GLY A 139 10.98 -2.53 15.19
CA GLY A 139 12.00 -1.70 15.83
C GLY A 139 12.58 -2.35 17.09
N LYS A 140 13.87 -2.67 17.02
CA LYS A 140 14.68 -2.98 18.20
C LYS A 140 14.95 -1.69 18.97
N ASN A 141 14.23 -1.47 20.07
CA ASN A 141 14.70 -0.64 21.17
C ASN A 141 14.24 -1.25 22.50
N GLY A 142 15.13 -2.03 23.15
CA GLY A 142 14.87 -2.61 24.47
C GLY A 142 15.76 -3.82 24.80
N LYS A 143 16.87 -3.55 25.51
CA LYS A 143 17.88 -4.43 26.12
C LYS A 143 17.56 -5.94 26.35
N ASN A 144 18.54 -6.76 25.93
CA ASN A 144 19.02 -8.03 26.49
C ASN A 144 18.01 -9.12 26.93
N SER A 145 17.90 -10.19 26.13
CA SER A 145 18.26 -11.55 26.61
C SER A 145 18.52 -12.52 25.46
N LYS A 146 19.30 -13.56 25.75
CA LYS A 146 19.95 -14.50 24.83
C LYS A 146 19.01 -15.60 24.32
N ASN A 147 19.38 -16.14 23.15
CA ASN A 147 19.07 -17.46 22.57
C ASN A 147 17.75 -17.64 21.78
N GLY A 148 17.93 -18.06 20.51
CA GLY A 148 16.98 -18.86 19.74
C GLY A 148 16.08 -18.07 18.79
N GLU A 149 16.36 -18.17 17.48
CA GLU A 149 15.35 -17.95 16.44
C GLU A 149 14.17 -18.87 16.71
N THR A 150 13.15 -18.35 17.40
CA THR A 150 11.86 -19.01 17.56
C THR A 150 10.98 -18.53 16.42
N VAL A 151 10.81 -19.39 15.42
CA VAL A 151 9.72 -19.27 14.45
C VAL A 151 8.42 -19.19 15.27
N LYS A 152 7.81 -18.01 15.35
CA LYS A 152 6.55 -17.82 16.09
C LYS A 152 5.46 -18.66 15.39
N THR A 153 5.13 -19.81 15.97
CA THR A 153 4.02 -20.64 15.49
C THR A 153 2.70 -19.93 15.75
N VAL A 154 1.93 -19.69 14.69
CA VAL A 154 0.56 -19.17 14.77
C VAL A 154 -0.34 -20.25 15.39
N ASP A 155 -0.75 -20.07 16.65
CA ASP A 155 -1.74 -20.94 17.32
C ASP A 155 -3.10 -20.23 17.35
N THR A 156 -4.01 -20.70 16.49
CA THR A 156 -5.38 -20.16 16.38
C THR A 156 -6.41 -21.07 17.05
N LYS A 157 -6.00 -22.17 17.70
CA LYS A 157 -6.94 -23.21 18.16
C LYS A 157 -7.95 -22.71 19.19
N GLU A 158 -7.49 -21.94 20.18
CA GLU A 158 -8.38 -21.41 21.23
C GLU A 158 -9.36 -20.39 20.66
N ILE A 159 -8.90 -19.50 19.77
CA ILE A 159 -9.73 -18.50 19.09
C ILE A 159 -10.77 -19.20 18.22
N VAL A 160 -10.35 -20.18 17.42
CA VAL A 160 -11.27 -20.95 16.58
C VAL A 160 -12.32 -21.67 17.44
N LYS A 161 -11.93 -22.21 18.60
CA LYS A 161 -12.85 -22.86 19.52
C LYS A 161 -13.89 -21.87 20.06
N SER A 162 -13.48 -20.71 20.57
CA SER A 162 -14.41 -19.70 21.09
C SER A 162 -15.35 -19.15 20.02
N LEU A 163 -14.85 -18.91 18.80
CA LEU A 163 -15.67 -18.48 17.65
C LEU A 163 -16.68 -19.57 17.22
N LYS A 164 -16.30 -20.86 17.27
CA LYS A 164 -17.22 -21.98 17.01
C LYS A 164 -18.29 -22.10 18.08
N GLU A 165 -17.93 -21.95 19.35
CA GLU A 165 -18.87 -21.99 20.47
C GLU A 165 -19.92 -20.87 20.38
N LYS A 166 -19.52 -19.69 19.91
CA LYS A 166 -20.45 -18.57 19.63
C LYS A 166 -21.22 -18.73 18.32
N GLY A 167 -20.83 -19.68 17.46
CA GLY A 167 -21.49 -19.96 16.20
C GLY A 167 -21.26 -18.89 15.13
N VAL A 168 -20.07 -18.29 15.07
CA VAL A 168 -19.73 -17.27 14.07
C VAL A 168 -19.90 -17.82 12.67
N GLY A 169 -20.85 -17.24 11.94
CA GLY A 169 -21.25 -17.67 10.61
C GLY A 169 -21.02 -16.63 9.51
N THR A 170 -20.62 -15.42 9.89
CA THR A 170 -20.31 -14.32 8.96
C THR A 170 -19.00 -13.65 9.37
N ILE A 171 -18.12 -13.41 8.41
CA ILE A 171 -16.92 -12.59 8.59
C ILE A 171 -16.97 -11.43 7.60
N ILE A 172 -16.82 -10.21 8.11
CA ILE A 172 -16.66 -9.00 7.30
C ILE A 172 -15.20 -8.57 7.35
N VAL A 173 -14.62 -8.31 6.19
CA VAL A 173 -13.23 -7.93 6.00
C VAL A 173 -13.19 -6.53 5.37
N ASP A 174 -12.88 -5.51 6.17
CA ASP A 174 -12.80 -4.11 5.73
C ASP A 174 -11.37 -3.76 5.29
N GLU A 175 -11.23 -3.15 4.12
CA GLU A 175 -9.95 -2.81 3.46
C GLU A 175 -8.93 -3.96 3.44
N ALA A 176 -9.40 -5.12 2.94
CA ALA A 176 -8.60 -6.34 2.80
C ALA A 176 -7.32 -6.17 1.96
N HIS A 177 -7.21 -5.12 1.14
CA HIS A 177 -6.03 -4.85 0.32
C HIS A 177 -4.80 -4.40 1.16
N HIS A 178 -4.98 -3.93 2.39
CA HIS A 178 -3.89 -3.58 3.30
C HIS A 178 -3.36 -4.75 4.14
N LEU A 179 -3.83 -5.98 3.90
CA LEU A 179 -3.48 -7.15 4.71
C LEU A 179 -2.01 -7.55 4.53
N LYS A 180 -1.21 -7.49 5.62
CA LYS A 180 0.14 -8.05 5.67
C LYS A 180 0.13 -9.58 5.55
N ASN A 181 1.20 -10.16 5.00
CA ASN A 181 1.35 -11.61 4.77
C ASN A 181 1.12 -12.50 6.01
N GLU A 182 1.44 -12.00 7.21
CA GLU A 182 1.22 -12.76 8.45
C GLU A 182 -0.27 -12.80 8.85
N TRP A 183 -0.99 -11.70 8.65
CA TRP A 183 -2.41 -11.59 8.97
C TRP A 183 -3.25 -12.52 8.09
N TRP A 184 -2.83 -12.66 6.82
CA TRP A 184 -3.35 -13.62 5.86
C TRP A 184 -3.36 -15.06 6.38
N LYS A 185 -2.31 -15.50 7.08
CA LYS A 185 -2.22 -16.87 7.60
C LYS A 185 -3.23 -17.12 8.71
N SER A 186 -3.33 -16.21 9.67
CA SER A 186 -4.31 -16.30 10.76
C SER A 186 -5.75 -16.27 10.24
N LEU A 187 -6.06 -15.35 9.32
CA LEU A 187 -7.40 -15.21 8.76
C LEU A 187 -7.83 -16.44 7.96
N ASN A 188 -6.93 -16.98 7.11
CA ASN A 188 -7.20 -18.20 6.36
C ASN A 188 -7.39 -19.44 7.26
N SER A 189 -6.67 -19.51 8.39
CA SER A 189 -6.88 -20.57 9.39
C SER A 189 -8.30 -20.51 9.96
N ILE A 190 -8.77 -19.32 10.34
CA ILE A 190 -10.12 -19.11 10.86
C ILE A 190 -11.18 -19.39 9.79
N LYS A 191 -11.01 -18.86 8.57
CA LYS A 191 -11.92 -19.09 7.45
C LYS A 191 -12.13 -20.58 7.18
N ARG A 192 -11.03 -21.35 7.08
CA ARG A 192 -11.09 -22.81 6.85
C ARG A 192 -11.76 -23.55 8.01
N ALA A 193 -11.56 -23.10 9.24
CA ALA A 193 -12.10 -23.79 10.41
C ALA A 193 -13.59 -23.52 10.64
N LEU A 194 -14.06 -22.30 10.34
CA LEU A 194 -15.46 -21.88 10.55
C LEU A 194 -16.36 -22.11 9.34
N ASN A 195 -15.80 -22.15 8.14
CA ASN A 195 -16.54 -22.13 6.87
C ASN A 195 -17.66 -21.06 6.84
N PRO A 196 -17.34 -19.77 7.13
CA PRO A 196 -18.34 -18.71 7.25
C PRO A 196 -18.66 -18.10 5.88
N THR A 197 -19.74 -17.30 5.84
CA THR A 197 -19.97 -16.37 4.73
C THR A 197 -18.98 -15.20 4.84
N ILE A 198 -18.18 -14.94 3.80
CA ILE A 198 -17.21 -13.83 3.76
C ILE A 198 -17.83 -12.63 3.06
N VAL A 199 -17.72 -11.45 3.68
CA VAL A 199 -18.11 -10.16 3.08
C VAL A 199 -16.87 -9.28 2.98
N GLY A 200 -16.32 -9.14 1.78
CA GLY A 200 -15.19 -8.26 1.50
C GLY A 200 -15.67 -6.85 1.15
N LEU A 201 -15.17 -5.84 1.85
CA LEU A 201 -15.46 -4.43 1.57
C LEU A 201 -14.15 -3.71 1.27
N THR A 202 -14.02 -3.13 0.07
CA THR A 202 -12.81 -2.36 -0.26
C THR A 202 -13.10 -1.15 -1.12
N ALA A 203 -12.26 -0.11 -1.03
CA ALA A 203 -12.27 0.98 -2.03
C ALA A 203 -11.53 0.60 -3.30
N THR A 204 -10.38 -0.05 -3.15
CA THR A 204 -9.38 -0.22 -4.20
C THR A 204 -8.83 -1.63 -4.12
N PRO A 205 -9.28 -2.55 -4.99
CA PRO A 205 -8.65 -3.84 -5.11
C PRO A 205 -7.18 -3.69 -5.51
N PRO A 206 -6.30 -4.59 -5.04
CA PRO A 206 -4.88 -4.51 -5.31
C PRO A 206 -4.58 -5.02 -6.73
N TYR A 207 -4.91 -4.27 -7.77
CA TYR A 207 -4.70 -4.71 -9.16
C TYR A 207 -3.22 -4.76 -9.57
N ASP A 208 -2.38 -3.94 -8.94
CA ASP A 208 -0.96 -3.78 -9.28
C ASP A 208 -0.01 -4.66 -8.44
N VAL A 209 -0.53 -5.69 -7.76
CA VAL A 209 0.26 -6.60 -6.92
C VAL A 209 0.70 -7.85 -7.67
N THR A 210 1.62 -8.60 -7.06
CA THR A 210 2.08 -9.86 -7.65
C THR A 210 0.93 -10.86 -7.80
N TYR A 211 1.02 -11.77 -8.78
CA TYR A 211 0.00 -12.81 -9.00
C TYR A 211 -0.32 -13.62 -7.71
N LYS A 212 0.70 -13.90 -6.88
CA LYS A 212 0.51 -14.61 -5.61
C LYS A 212 -0.32 -13.81 -4.60
N GLU A 213 -0.14 -12.49 -4.55
CA GLU A 213 -0.90 -11.60 -3.67
C GLU A 213 -2.32 -11.43 -4.16
N TRP A 214 -2.51 -11.27 -5.48
CA TRP A 214 -3.82 -11.25 -6.11
C TRP A 214 -4.59 -12.55 -5.85
N GLN A 215 -3.94 -13.71 -6.02
CA GLN A 215 -4.56 -15.01 -5.77
C GLN A 215 -5.01 -15.15 -4.31
N ARG A 216 -4.17 -14.73 -3.34
CA ARG A 216 -4.57 -14.72 -1.92
C ARG A 216 -5.77 -13.82 -1.68
N TYR A 217 -5.73 -12.61 -2.24
CA TYR A 217 -6.82 -11.64 -2.15
C TYR A 217 -8.15 -12.21 -2.69
N SER A 218 -8.11 -12.81 -3.88
CA SER A 218 -9.25 -13.46 -4.53
C SER A 218 -9.72 -14.69 -3.75
N ASP A 219 -8.82 -15.51 -3.20
CA ASP A 219 -9.16 -16.71 -2.42
C ASP A 219 -9.90 -16.35 -1.11
N LEU A 220 -9.67 -15.15 -0.55
CA LEU A 220 -10.39 -14.67 0.63
C LEU A 220 -11.75 -14.10 0.28
N ASN A 221 -11.78 -13.13 -0.64
CA ASN A 221 -12.97 -12.32 -0.88
C ASN A 221 -13.92 -12.94 -1.89
N GLY A 222 -13.45 -13.85 -2.75
CA GLY A 222 -14.21 -14.32 -3.90
C GLY A 222 -14.14 -13.35 -5.09
N PRO A 223 -14.89 -13.64 -6.17
CA PRO A 223 -15.01 -12.72 -7.31
C PRO A 223 -15.65 -11.40 -6.88
N VAL A 224 -15.43 -10.32 -7.63
CA VAL A 224 -16.12 -9.04 -7.38
C VAL A 224 -17.59 -9.17 -7.76
N ASP A 225 -18.47 -9.05 -6.78
CA ASP A 225 -19.92 -9.19 -6.95
C ASP A 225 -20.61 -7.89 -7.31
N ALA A 226 -20.18 -6.80 -6.68
CA ALA A 226 -20.76 -5.49 -6.90
C ALA A 226 -19.70 -4.39 -6.82
N GLU A 227 -19.80 -3.43 -7.73
CA GLU A 227 -19.00 -2.22 -7.73
C GLU A 227 -19.93 -0.99 -7.70
N ILE A 228 -19.61 -0.05 -6.81
CA ILE A 228 -20.21 1.29 -6.77
C ILE A 228 -19.20 2.23 -7.42
N SER A 229 -19.58 2.84 -8.54
CA SER A 229 -18.64 3.70 -9.28
C SER A 229 -18.58 5.12 -8.70
N VAL A 230 -17.44 5.80 -8.86
CA VAL A 230 -17.29 7.23 -8.50
C VAL A 230 -18.36 8.12 -9.17
N PRO A 231 -18.69 7.95 -10.48
CA PRO A 231 -19.78 8.69 -11.12
C PRO A 231 -21.15 8.51 -10.43
N GLU A 232 -21.48 7.31 -9.94
CA GLU A 232 -22.73 7.09 -9.18
C GLU A 232 -22.78 7.98 -7.92
N LEU A 233 -21.67 8.12 -7.20
CA LEU A 233 -21.57 8.96 -6.01
C LEU A 233 -21.71 10.45 -6.34
N VAL A 234 -21.15 10.90 -7.47
CA VAL A 234 -21.25 12.29 -7.92
C VAL A 234 -22.68 12.63 -8.34
N VAL A 235 -23.36 11.73 -9.06
CA VAL A 235 -24.75 11.92 -9.49
C VAL A 235 -25.70 12.02 -8.30
N GLU A 236 -25.46 11.26 -7.24
CA GLU A 236 -26.27 11.31 -6.01
C GLU A 236 -25.86 12.45 -5.05
N ASN A 237 -24.89 13.30 -5.43
CA ASN A 237 -24.32 14.38 -4.62
C ASN A 237 -23.67 13.92 -3.29
N ASP A 238 -23.27 12.65 -3.22
CA ASP A 238 -22.54 12.10 -2.07
C ASP A 238 -21.03 12.31 -2.16
N LEU A 239 -20.53 12.60 -3.36
CA LEU A 239 -19.16 13.00 -3.63
C LEU A 239 -19.16 14.25 -4.50
N CYS A 240 -18.36 15.25 -4.14
CA CYS A 240 -18.20 16.43 -4.98
C CYS A 240 -17.55 16.05 -6.31
N PRO A 241 -18.02 16.61 -7.45
CA PRO A 241 -17.28 16.50 -8.70
C PRO A 241 -15.88 17.11 -8.49
N HIS A 242 -14.86 16.38 -8.90
CA HIS A 242 -13.47 16.79 -8.79
C HIS A 242 -12.74 16.53 -10.09
N GLN A 243 -11.61 17.21 -10.24
CA GLN A 243 -10.69 17.03 -11.34
C GLN A 243 -9.28 17.04 -10.78
N ASP A 244 -8.52 16.00 -11.11
CA ASP A 244 -7.16 15.85 -10.64
C ASP A 244 -6.21 16.65 -11.54
N TYR A 245 -5.35 17.45 -10.91
CA TYR A 245 -4.29 18.20 -11.57
C TYR A 245 -2.95 17.78 -11.00
N ILE A 246 -1.98 17.57 -11.89
CA ILE A 246 -0.60 17.28 -11.51
C ILE A 246 0.22 18.56 -11.72
N TYR A 247 0.74 19.12 -10.62
CA TYR A 247 1.69 20.22 -10.68
C TYR A 247 3.13 19.66 -10.61
N LEU A 248 3.89 19.84 -11.69
CA LEU A 248 5.27 19.36 -11.75
C LEU A 248 6.21 20.41 -11.15
N SER A 249 6.87 20.07 -10.04
CA SER A 249 7.93 20.90 -9.46
C SER A 249 9.25 20.66 -10.17
N GLU A 250 9.86 21.71 -10.68
CA GLU A 250 11.22 21.64 -11.23
C GLU A 250 12.25 21.54 -10.10
N PRO A 251 13.25 20.65 -10.21
CA PRO A 251 14.33 20.57 -9.24
C PRO A 251 15.15 21.86 -9.22
N THR A 252 15.71 22.21 -8.07
CA THR A 252 16.68 23.31 -7.97
C THR A 252 17.94 23.01 -8.80
N GLU A 253 18.77 24.02 -9.07
CA GLU A 253 20.02 23.82 -9.80
C GLU A 253 20.93 22.76 -9.14
N GLU A 254 21.00 22.77 -7.80
CA GLU A 254 21.77 21.80 -7.02
C GLU A 254 21.19 20.37 -7.15
N GLU A 255 19.87 20.23 -7.07
CA GLU A 255 19.17 18.96 -7.25
C GLU A 255 19.33 18.42 -8.68
N SER A 256 19.19 19.31 -9.68
CA SER A 256 19.34 18.98 -11.09
C SER A 256 20.75 18.45 -11.39
N LYS A 257 21.79 19.09 -10.83
CA LYS A 257 23.17 18.63 -10.95
C LYS A 257 23.37 17.24 -10.34
N LEU A 258 22.82 16.99 -9.15
CA LEU A 258 22.89 15.68 -8.51
C LEU A 258 22.21 14.58 -9.35
N ILE A 259 21.05 14.88 -9.94
CA ILE A 259 20.32 13.96 -10.83
C ILE A 259 21.16 13.66 -12.07
N GLN A 260 21.73 14.68 -12.71
CA GLN A 260 22.56 14.53 -13.90
C GLN A 260 23.82 13.70 -13.62
N ASP A 261 24.51 13.99 -12.52
CA ASP A 261 25.70 13.24 -12.09
C ASP A 261 25.37 11.76 -11.87
N GLN A 262 24.23 11.46 -11.26
CA GLN A 262 23.79 10.08 -11.03
C GLN A 262 23.40 9.36 -12.33
N ARG A 263 22.68 10.04 -13.22
CA ARG A 263 22.34 9.49 -14.55
C ARG A 263 23.58 9.21 -15.39
N SER A 264 24.56 10.11 -15.36
CA SER A 264 25.84 9.93 -16.04
C SER A 264 26.61 8.72 -15.51
N LYS A 265 26.63 8.50 -14.19
CA LYS A 265 27.22 7.28 -13.59
C LYS A 265 26.49 6.01 -14.01
N ALA A 266 25.16 6.03 -14.02
CA ALA A 266 24.34 4.89 -14.44
C ALA A 266 24.62 4.53 -15.91
N GLU A 267 24.62 5.54 -16.79
CA GLU A 267 24.91 5.35 -18.21
C GLU A 267 26.33 4.83 -18.45
N LYS A 268 27.31 5.35 -17.70
CA LYS A 268 28.69 4.85 -17.77
C LYS A 268 28.78 3.38 -17.40
N VAL A 269 28.11 2.95 -16.33
CA VAL A 269 28.08 1.53 -15.93
C VAL A 269 27.35 0.69 -16.98
N PHE A 270 26.24 1.20 -17.54
CA PHE A 270 25.48 0.53 -18.59
C PHE A 270 26.34 0.27 -19.83
N GLU A 271 27.10 1.26 -20.29
CA GLU A 271 28.02 1.12 -21.43
C GLU A 271 29.23 0.23 -21.12
N GLU A 272 29.72 0.23 -19.87
CA GLU A 272 30.79 -0.67 -19.45
C GLU A 272 30.33 -2.14 -19.42
N LEU A 273 29.07 -2.40 -19.00
CA LEU A 273 28.50 -3.75 -18.98
C LEU A 273 28.38 -4.37 -20.37
N LYS A 274 28.06 -3.57 -21.39
CA LYS A 274 28.04 -4.02 -22.80
C LYS A 274 29.41 -4.50 -23.30
N LYS A 275 30.50 -4.11 -22.63
CA LYS A 275 31.88 -4.44 -23.00
C LYS A 275 32.54 -5.41 -22.00
N ASP A 276 31.77 -5.93 -21.06
CA ASP A 276 32.26 -6.81 -20.00
C ASP A 276 32.41 -8.24 -20.54
N GLU A 277 33.64 -8.59 -20.94
CA GLU A 277 33.95 -9.90 -21.54
C GLU A 277 33.60 -11.07 -20.62
N VAL A 278 33.76 -10.91 -19.30
CA VAL A 278 33.48 -11.98 -18.32
C VAL A 278 31.98 -12.19 -18.18
N LEU A 279 31.19 -11.11 -18.14
CA LEU A 279 29.72 -11.21 -18.15
C LEU A 279 29.21 -11.86 -19.45
N ILE A 280 29.77 -11.44 -20.59
CA ILE A 280 29.40 -11.99 -21.90
C ILE A 280 29.71 -13.49 -21.96
N GLU A 281 30.90 -13.89 -21.50
CA GLU A 281 31.31 -15.29 -21.44
C GLU A 281 30.39 -16.10 -20.53
N ALA A 282 30.11 -15.63 -19.32
CA ALA A 282 29.26 -16.31 -18.36
C ALA A 282 27.85 -16.58 -18.92
N VAL A 283 27.23 -15.56 -19.53
CA VAL A 283 25.89 -15.66 -20.11
C VAL A 283 25.88 -16.56 -21.35
N THR A 284 26.92 -16.51 -22.19
CA THR A 284 27.04 -17.37 -23.38
C THR A 284 27.25 -18.83 -23.01
N ASN A 285 27.95 -19.12 -21.91
CA ASN A 285 28.19 -20.49 -21.43
C ASN A 285 27.03 -21.07 -20.61
N HIS A 286 25.97 -20.29 -20.38
CA HIS A 286 24.83 -20.75 -19.59
C HIS A 286 24.01 -21.81 -20.36
N PRO A 287 23.51 -22.90 -19.72
CA PRO A 287 22.76 -23.95 -20.41
C PRO A 287 21.52 -23.48 -21.17
N ILE A 288 20.87 -22.41 -20.70
CA ILE A 288 19.70 -21.81 -21.37
C ILE A 288 20.06 -21.19 -22.72
N TYR A 289 21.31 -20.80 -22.92
CA TYR A 289 21.82 -20.27 -24.18
C TYR A 289 22.43 -21.37 -25.06
N LEU A 290 23.22 -22.28 -24.48
CA LEU A 290 23.88 -23.35 -25.25
C LEU A 290 22.88 -24.41 -25.77
N ASN A 291 21.99 -24.89 -24.90
CA ASN A 291 21.05 -25.97 -25.19
C ASN A 291 19.61 -25.56 -24.84
N PRO A 292 19.03 -24.54 -25.50
CA PRO A 292 17.74 -23.98 -25.11
C PRO A 292 16.58 -24.99 -25.22
N THR A 293 16.66 -25.94 -26.17
CA THR A 293 15.66 -26.98 -26.38
C THR A 293 15.57 -28.01 -25.26
N GLU A 294 16.64 -28.18 -24.46
CA GLU A 294 16.66 -29.10 -23.31
C GLU A 294 16.18 -28.41 -22.02
N LYS A 295 16.00 -27.08 -22.04
CA LYS A 295 15.65 -26.25 -20.88
C LYS A 295 14.33 -25.51 -21.06
N LEU A 296 13.46 -25.98 -21.95
CA LEU A 296 12.17 -25.36 -22.27
C LEU A 296 11.30 -25.12 -21.02
N ASP A 297 11.20 -26.12 -20.14
CA ASP A 297 10.40 -26.00 -18.91
C ASP A 297 10.88 -24.86 -18.01
N TRP A 298 12.20 -24.65 -17.90
CA TRP A 298 12.74 -23.53 -17.13
C TRP A 298 12.52 -22.20 -17.83
N ILE A 299 12.72 -22.16 -19.15
CA ILE A 299 12.58 -20.95 -19.97
C ILE A 299 11.14 -20.42 -19.93
N TYR A 300 10.14 -21.28 -20.10
CA TYR A 300 8.73 -20.84 -20.06
C TYR A 300 8.30 -20.33 -18.69
N ASN A 301 8.91 -20.81 -17.61
CA ASN A 301 8.68 -20.29 -16.26
C ASN A 301 9.47 -19.01 -15.95
N ASN A 302 10.50 -18.68 -16.73
CA ASN A 302 11.42 -17.54 -16.49
C ASN A 302 11.69 -16.76 -17.80
N LEU A 303 10.62 -16.49 -18.57
CA LEU A 303 10.74 -15.93 -19.91
C LEU A 303 11.43 -14.56 -19.93
N GLU A 304 11.22 -13.75 -18.90
CA GLU A 304 11.86 -12.43 -18.74
C GLU A 304 13.38 -12.54 -18.61
N CYS A 305 13.88 -13.47 -17.80
CA CYS A 305 15.31 -13.72 -17.63
C CYS A 305 15.95 -14.25 -18.91
N TYR A 306 15.26 -15.16 -19.60
CA TYR A 306 15.73 -15.66 -20.89
C TYR A 306 15.75 -14.55 -21.96
N SER A 307 14.71 -13.72 -22.00
CA SER A 307 14.63 -12.59 -22.91
C SER A 307 15.72 -11.56 -22.65
N SER A 308 16.01 -11.23 -21.38
CA SER A 308 17.05 -10.26 -21.02
C SER A 308 18.44 -10.69 -21.50
N VAL A 309 18.76 -11.98 -21.38
CA VAL A 309 19.99 -12.59 -21.92
C VAL A 309 20.08 -12.42 -23.44
N LEU A 310 19.03 -12.78 -24.17
CA LEU A 310 19.03 -12.69 -25.63
C LEU A 310 19.10 -11.23 -26.12
N ILE A 311 18.39 -10.32 -25.47
CA ILE A 311 18.40 -8.89 -25.79
C ILE A 311 19.80 -8.29 -25.56
N PHE A 312 20.45 -8.65 -24.45
CA PHE A 312 21.81 -8.23 -24.15
C PHE A 312 22.81 -8.75 -25.20
N LEU A 313 22.79 -10.04 -25.50
CA LEU A 313 23.67 -10.65 -26.50
C LEU A 313 23.45 -10.08 -27.91
N HIS A 314 22.18 -9.86 -28.30
CA HIS A 314 21.86 -9.20 -29.57
C HIS A 314 22.41 -7.77 -29.63
N SER A 315 22.34 -7.02 -28.53
CA SER A 315 22.83 -5.63 -28.48
C SER A 315 24.33 -5.47 -28.68
N ILE A 316 25.11 -6.51 -28.38
CA ILE A 316 26.57 -6.56 -28.57
C ILE A 316 26.97 -7.27 -29.88
N GLY A 317 25.99 -7.61 -30.73
CA GLY A 317 26.24 -8.22 -32.04
C GLY A 317 26.47 -9.73 -32.02
N LYS A 318 26.15 -10.43 -30.91
CA LYS A 318 26.14 -11.90 -30.88
C LYS A 318 24.89 -12.43 -31.60
N PHE A 319 25.07 -13.50 -32.37
CA PHE A 319 23.99 -14.05 -33.19
C PHE A 319 22.98 -14.82 -32.33
N VAL A 320 21.74 -14.34 -32.30
CA VAL A 320 20.59 -15.07 -31.75
C VAL A 320 20.06 -15.99 -32.85
N THR A 321 20.20 -17.30 -32.67
CA THR A 321 19.78 -18.31 -33.65
C THR A 321 18.26 -18.35 -33.83
N GLU A 322 17.80 -18.88 -34.96
CA GLU A 322 16.36 -19.09 -35.22
C GLU A 322 15.70 -19.93 -34.13
N THR A 323 16.42 -20.88 -33.52
CA THR A 323 15.93 -21.69 -32.39
C THR A 323 15.57 -20.86 -31.17
N HIS A 324 16.34 -19.81 -30.85
CA HIS A 324 16.02 -18.91 -29.74
C HIS A 324 14.78 -18.05 -30.03
N LEU A 325 14.60 -17.63 -31.28
CA LEU A 325 13.44 -16.85 -31.74
C LEU A 325 12.15 -17.70 -31.77
N GLU A 326 12.25 -18.96 -32.17
CA GLU A 326 11.13 -19.91 -32.14
C GLU A 326 10.59 -20.13 -30.71
N ILE A 327 11.47 -20.16 -29.70
CA ILE A 327 11.08 -20.36 -28.30
C ILE A 327 10.32 -19.15 -27.72
N ILE A 328 10.63 -17.93 -28.17
CA ILE A 328 9.94 -16.70 -27.71
C ILE A 328 8.58 -16.51 -28.41
N GLY A 329 8.37 -17.13 -29.56
CA GLY A 329 7.03 -17.28 -30.13
C GLY A 329 6.81 -16.74 -31.55
N ASP A 330 7.86 -16.32 -32.30
CA ASP A 330 7.71 -16.08 -33.75
C ASP A 330 9.04 -16.00 -34.52
N LYS A 331 9.08 -16.52 -35.77
CA LYS A 331 10.24 -16.44 -36.70
C LYS A 331 10.52 -15.01 -37.17
N LYS A 332 9.55 -14.11 -37.02
CA LYS A 332 9.65 -12.68 -37.39
C LYS A 332 9.82 -11.75 -36.20
N PHE A 333 10.07 -12.29 -35.01
CA PHE A 333 10.23 -11.49 -33.81
C PHE A 333 11.46 -10.57 -33.92
N LYS A 334 11.24 -9.25 -33.82
CA LYS A 334 12.32 -8.27 -33.73
C LYS A 334 12.77 -8.17 -32.29
N VAL A 335 14.01 -8.58 -32.03
CA VAL A 335 14.61 -8.43 -30.70
C VAL A 335 14.62 -6.94 -30.32
N PRO A 336 14.04 -6.55 -29.17
CA PRO A 336 14.01 -5.15 -28.75
C PRO A 336 15.42 -4.62 -28.44
N GLN A 337 15.54 -3.30 -28.35
CA GLN A 337 16.80 -2.68 -27.94
C GLN A 337 17.04 -2.90 -26.44
N LEU A 338 18.31 -3.12 -26.08
CA LEU A 338 18.71 -3.20 -24.68
C LEU A 338 18.46 -1.86 -24.00
N ASN A 339 17.67 -1.88 -22.92
CA ASN A 339 17.38 -0.75 -22.06
C ASN A 339 17.74 -1.08 -20.60
N TYR A 340 17.47 -0.14 -19.69
CA TYR A 340 17.75 -0.33 -18.26
C TYR A 340 16.92 -1.45 -17.61
N GLU A 341 15.67 -1.65 -18.01
CA GLU A 341 14.83 -2.73 -17.45
C GLU A 341 15.44 -4.10 -17.79
N TRP A 342 15.83 -4.31 -19.05
CA TRP A 342 16.43 -5.57 -19.48
C TRP A 342 17.80 -5.83 -18.83
N ILE A 343 18.66 -4.82 -18.65
CA ILE A 343 19.94 -5.04 -17.95
C ILE A 343 19.74 -5.32 -16.46
N GLU A 344 18.73 -4.71 -15.81
CA GLU A 344 18.41 -4.97 -14.41
C GLU A 344 17.98 -6.43 -14.18
N ILE A 345 17.14 -6.96 -15.07
CA ILE A 345 16.72 -8.38 -15.07
C ILE A 345 17.93 -9.29 -15.28
N LEU A 346 18.76 -9.00 -16.29
CA LEU A 346 19.96 -9.79 -16.59
C LEU A 346 20.92 -9.85 -15.39
N LEU A 347 21.21 -8.70 -14.79
CA LEU A 347 22.13 -8.63 -13.65
C LEU A 347 21.56 -9.31 -12.42
N SER A 348 20.25 -9.23 -12.19
CA SER A 348 19.60 -9.95 -11.09
C SER A 348 19.75 -11.46 -11.26
N PHE A 349 19.51 -11.94 -12.49
CA PHE A 349 19.70 -13.33 -12.86
C PHE A 349 21.14 -13.80 -12.65
N TYR A 350 22.12 -13.03 -13.14
CA TYR A 350 23.55 -13.35 -13.03
C TYR A 350 24.09 -13.30 -11.59
N LEU A 351 23.65 -12.31 -10.79
CA LEU A 351 24.20 -12.06 -9.46
C LEU A 351 23.50 -12.84 -8.34
N PHE A 352 22.20 -13.12 -8.46
CA PHE A 352 21.40 -13.59 -7.33
C PHE A 352 20.63 -14.90 -7.57
N ASP A 353 20.11 -15.13 -8.77
CA ASP A 353 19.12 -16.18 -9.00
C ASP A 353 19.74 -17.54 -9.32
N ASP A 354 20.68 -17.61 -10.27
CA ASP A 354 21.33 -18.86 -10.65
C ASP A 354 22.70 -19.04 -9.98
N LYS A 355 22.69 -19.63 -8.78
CA LYS A 355 23.91 -19.89 -8.02
C LYS A 355 24.69 -21.09 -8.51
N GLU A 356 24.07 -22.04 -9.20
CA GLU A 356 24.72 -23.31 -9.58
C GLU A 356 25.57 -23.13 -10.84
N HIS A 357 25.04 -22.44 -11.85
CA HIS A 357 25.68 -22.33 -13.16
C HIS A 357 26.70 -21.18 -13.26
N PHE A 358 26.67 -20.21 -12.34
CA PHE A 358 27.61 -19.10 -12.33
C PHE A 358 28.71 -19.19 -11.25
N THR A 359 28.90 -20.37 -10.63
CA THR A 359 29.92 -20.60 -9.59
C THR A 359 31.36 -20.29 -10.03
N ALA A 360 31.67 -20.47 -11.32
CA ALA A 360 32.99 -20.16 -11.87
C ALA A 360 33.33 -18.66 -11.89
N TYR A 361 32.34 -17.78 -11.70
CA TYR A 361 32.48 -16.34 -11.88
C TYR A 361 32.32 -15.54 -10.58
N GLU A 362 32.42 -16.17 -9.40
CA GLU A 362 32.17 -15.52 -8.10
C GLU A 362 33.05 -14.29 -7.84
N GLU A 363 34.33 -14.31 -8.24
CA GLU A 363 35.21 -13.14 -8.09
C GLU A 363 34.70 -11.94 -8.94
N HIS A 364 34.19 -12.23 -10.13
CA HIS A 364 33.61 -11.20 -11.01
C HIS A 364 32.31 -10.66 -10.42
N LYS A 365 31.42 -11.55 -9.94
CA LYS A 365 30.18 -11.14 -9.27
C LYS A 365 30.45 -10.21 -8.09
N GLU A 366 31.44 -10.52 -7.25
CA GLU A 366 31.78 -9.67 -6.11
C GLU A 366 32.27 -8.28 -6.55
N LYS A 367 33.15 -8.23 -7.56
CA LYS A 367 33.61 -6.97 -8.17
C LYS A 367 32.45 -6.17 -8.74
N LEU A 368 31.52 -6.82 -9.43
CA LEU A 368 30.36 -6.19 -10.05
C LEU A 368 29.37 -5.66 -9.00
N ILE A 369 29.06 -6.45 -7.96
CA ILE A 369 28.25 -6.03 -6.81
C ILE A 369 28.86 -4.78 -6.16
N ASN A 370 30.17 -4.77 -5.93
CA ASN A 370 30.86 -3.63 -5.34
C ASN A 370 30.82 -2.40 -6.25
N LYS A 371 30.95 -2.59 -7.57
CA LYS A 371 30.83 -1.52 -8.57
C LYS A 371 29.42 -0.93 -8.60
N LEU A 372 28.37 -1.76 -8.63
CA LEU A 372 26.98 -1.33 -8.60
C LEU A 372 26.66 -0.57 -7.31
N LYS A 373 27.11 -1.07 -6.14
CA LYS A 373 26.94 -0.40 -4.84
C LYS A 373 27.63 0.96 -4.80
N ARG A 374 28.88 1.06 -5.28
CA ARG A 374 29.65 2.32 -5.32
C ARG A 374 28.98 3.38 -6.20
N ASN A 375 28.32 2.96 -7.28
CA ASN A 375 27.56 3.85 -8.17
C ASN A 375 26.09 4.04 -7.73
N GLY A 376 25.66 3.44 -6.62
CA GLY A 376 24.29 3.57 -6.12
C GLY A 376 23.23 2.92 -7.00
N LEU A 377 23.59 1.88 -7.75
CA LEU A 377 22.72 1.12 -8.65
C LEU A 377 22.21 -0.19 -8.03
N LEU A 378 22.81 -0.63 -6.92
CA LEU A 378 22.42 -1.83 -6.18
C LEU A 378 22.19 -1.49 -4.71
N GLU A 379 21.01 -1.84 -4.22
CA GLU A 379 20.67 -1.74 -2.79
C GLU A 379 20.03 -3.06 -2.33
N ARG A 380 20.58 -3.67 -1.28
CA ARG A 380 20.27 -5.05 -0.88
C ARG A 380 20.46 -6.03 -2.06
N LYS A 381 19.38 -6.42 -2.75
CA LYS A 381 19.35 -7.29 -3.93
C LYS A 381 18.58 -6.70 -5.12
N THR A 382 18.11 -5.46 -5.00
CA THR A 382 17.42 -4.78 -6.10
C THR A 382 18.38 -3.88 -6.85
N ILE A 383 18.41 -4.05 -8.17
CA ILE A 383 19.25 -3.27 -9.09
C ILE A 383 18.34 -2.26 -9.78
N SER A 384 18.74 -0.99 -9.80
CA SER A 384 18.02 0.05 -10.57
C SER A 384 18.98 1.08 -11.15
N PHE A 385 18.87 1.29 -12.47
CA PHE A 385 19.57 2.31 -13.24
C PHE A 385 18.72 3.58 -13.38
N ARG A 386 17.40 3.49 -13.22
CA ARG A 386 16.50 4.66 -13.24
C ARG A 386 16.35 5.31 -11.87
N HIS A 387 16.19 4.51 -10.83
CA HIS A 387 15.85 5.00 -9.51
C HIS A 387 17.02 4.85 -8.56
N ASN A 388 17.39 5.96 -7.92
CA ASN A 388 18.37 5.96 -6.84
C ASN A 388 17.70 6.45 -5.57
N ARG A 389 17.65 5.62 -4.51
CA ARG A 389 16.96 5.98 -3.26
C ARG A 389 17.50 7.26 -2.62
N LYS A 390 18.80 7.52 -2.71
CA LYS A 390 19.39 8.76 -2.15
C LYS A 390 18.90 9.99 -2.90
N VAL A 391 18.89 9.92 -4.24
CA VAL A 391 18.38 11.00 -5.10
C VAL A 391 16.88 11.17 -4.90
N ASN A 392 16.10 10.09 -4.92
CA ASN A 392 14.66 10.14 -4.67
C ASN A 392 14.32 10.73 -3.30
N ARG A 393 15.04 10.35 -2.24
CA ARG A 393 14.88 10.93 -0.90
C ARG A 393 15.24 12.41 -0.85
N PHE A 394 16.26 12.82 -1.62
CA PHE A 394 16.65 14.23 -1.71
C PHE A 394 15.57 15.05 -2.42
N ILE A 395 15.07 14.57 -3.57
CA ILE A 395 13.97 15.18 -4.34
C ILE A 395 12.66 15.15 -3.54
N SER A 396 12.38 14.09 -2.78
CA SER A 396 11.15 14.00 -1.99
C SER A 396 11.09 15.12 -0.96
N SER A 397 12.25 15.49 -0.39
CA SER A 397 12.44 16.64 0.49
C SER A 397 12.69 17.99 -0.20
N SER A 398 12.58 18.07 -1.53
CA SER A 398 12.92 19.26 -2.31
C SER A 398 12.15 20.50 -1.85
N LEU A 399 12.87 21.62 -1.75
CA LEU A 399 12.30 22.92 -1.40
C LEU A 399 11.49 23.55 -2.53
N SER A 400 11.73 23.13 -3.78
CA SER A 400 10.93 23.57 -4.94
C SER A 400 9.44 23.28 -4.75
N LYS A 401 9.10 22.24 -3.98
CA LYS A 401 7.72 21.89 -3.62
C LYS A 401 7.07 22.94 -2.73
N LEU A 402 7.81 23.57 -1.80
CA LEU A 402 7.26 24.66 -0.99
C LEU A 402 6.87 25.84 -1.89
N GLN A 403 7.70 26.17 -2.88
CA GLN A 403 7.39 27.21 -3.85
C GLN A 403 6.21 26.82 -4.75
N SER A 404 6.13 25.54 -5.14
CA SER A 404 5.01 25.03 -5.93
C SER A 404 3.69 25.12 -5.18
N ILE A 405 3.68 24.79 -3.87
CA ILE A 405 2.52 24.95 -3.00
C ILE A 405 2.11 26.43 -2.89
N ASP A 406 3.07 27.33 -2.70
CA ASP A 406 2.83 28.78 -2.67
C ASP A 406 2.17 29.27 -3.97
N ASN A 407 2.71 28.85 -5.13
CA ASN A 407 2.13 29.17 -6.43
C ASN A 407 0.69 28.63 -6.59
N ILE A 408 0.43 27.39 -6.18
CA ILE A 408 -0.92 26.79 -6.23
C ILE A 408 -1.89 27.59 -5.36
N VAL A 409 -1.51 27.89 -4.12
CA VAL A 409 -2.33 28.69 -3.20
C VAL A 409 -2.65 30.05 -3.81
N ASP A 410 -1.66 30.69 -4.43
CA ASP A 410 -1.83 31.99 -5.06
C ASP A 410 -2.78 31.96 -6.26
N ILE A 411 -2.66 30.96 -7.14
CA ILE A 411 -3.55 30.77 -8.30
C ILE A 411 -4.98 30.55 -7.83
N GLU A 412 -5.18 29.65 -6.87
CA GLU A 412 -6.49 29.28 -6.33
C GLU A 412 -7.14 30.45 -5.59
N TYR A 413 -6.38 31.17 -4.76
CA TYR A 413 -6.89 32.32 -4.02
C TYR A 413 -7.20 33.50 -4.94
N ASN A 414 -6.42 33.72 -6.00
CA ASN A 414 -6.74 34.76 -6.99
C ASN A 414 -8.06 34.49 -7.71
N THR A 415 -8.45 33.21 -7.83
CA THR A 415 -9.68 32.80 -8.52
C THR A 415 -10.89 32.78 -7.56
N LEU A 416 -10.74 32.19 -6.38
CA LEU A 416 -11.85 31.93 -5.44
C LEU A 416 -11.93 32.95 -4.30
N GLY A 417 -10.86 33.71 -4.03
CA GLY A 417 -10.79 34.73 -2.99
C GLY A 417 -11.22 34.21 -1.62
N ASN A 418 -12.11 34.96 -0.95
CA ASN A 418 -12.63 34.61 0.37
C ASN A 418 -13.50 33.34 0.40
N ASN A 419 -13.92 32.83 -0.75
CA ASN A 419 -14.68 31.58 -0.85
C ASN A 419 -13.77 30.34 -0.93
N LEU A 420 -12.45 30.52 -1.08
CA LEU A 420 -11.50 29.41 -1.13
C LEU A 420 -11.57 28.59 0.16
N ARG A 421 -11.79 27.28 0.00
CA ARG A 421 -11.64 26.27 1.04
C ARG A 421 -10.58 25.29 0.58
N MET A 422 -9.35 25.50 1.04
CA MET A 422 -8.21 24.67 0.67
C MET A 422 -7.71 23.90 1.89
N VAL A 423 -7.41 22.62 1.66
CA VAL A 423 -6.72 21.76 2.62
C VAL A 423 -5.43 21.30 1.94
N ILE A 424 -4.30 21.48 2.63
CA ILE A 424 -2.99 21.02 2.17
C ILE A 424 -2.56 19.88 3.11
N LEU A 425 -2.34 18.70 2.56
CA LEU A 425 -1.97 17.49 3.30
C LEU A 425 -0.48 17.18 3.11
N THR A 426 0.18 16.73 4.17
CA THR A 426 1.57 16.29 4.17
C THR A 426 1.83 15.39 5.38
N ASP A 427 2.80 14.49 5.27
CA ASP A 427 2.99 13.40 6.24
C ASP A 427 3.70 13.84 7.53
N TYR A 428 4.46 14.93 7.50
CA TYR A 428 5.34 15.31 8.59
C TYR A 428 4.98 16.66 9.20
N ILE A 429 4.83 16.72 10.52
CA ILE A 429 4.59 17.99 11.24
C ILE A 429 5.84 18.90 11.20
N ARG A 430 7.03 18.32 11.43
CA ARG A 430 8.33 19.02 11.55
C ARG A 430 8.35 20.08 12.66
N ARG A 431 8.13 19.65 13.91
CA ARG A 431 8.05 20.51 15.11
C ARG A 431 9.29 21.38 15.33
N GLU A 432 10.44 20.98 14.81
CA GLU A 432 11.68 21.75 14.90
C GLU A 432 11.60 23.15 14.26
N PHE A 433 10.61 23.42 13.40
CA PHE A 433 10.38 24.74 12.81
C PHE A 433 9.41 25.63 13.60
N LEU A 434 8.84 25.13 14.70
CA LEU A 434 8.05 25.93 15.62
C LEU A 434 8.98 26.62 16.63
N ILE A 435 9.07 27.94 16.56
CA ILE A 435 9.89 28.73 17.49
C ILE A 435 9.02 29.62 18.39
N ASN A 436 9.51 29.86 19.60
CA ASN A 436 8.88 30.76 20.58
C ASN A 436 9.48 32.17 20.48
N ASP A 437 9.46 32.76 19.29
CA ASP A 437 9.89 34.14 19.04
C ASP A 437 8.80 34.90 18.28
N HIS A 438 8.83 36.23 18.36
CA HIS A 438 7.91 37.12 17.64
C HIS A 438 8.04 37.00 16.12
N GLN A 439 9.22 36.62 15.61
CA GLN A 439 9.46 36.40 14.18
C GLN A 439 10.18 35.08 13.92
N ASN A 440 9.55 34.21 13.14
CA ASN A 440 10.19 33.00 12.64
C ASN A 440 10.94 33.25 11.34
N ASN A 441 12.26 33.37 11.45
CA ASN A 441 13.20 33.58 10.34
C ASN A 441 14.06 32.34 10.04
N LEU A 442 13.69 31.15 10.55
CA LEU A 442 14.42 29.92 10.25
C LEU A 442 14.42 29.65 8.74
N VAL A 443 15.57 29.19 8.22
CA VAL A 443 15.68 28.71 6.84
C VAL A 443 14.89 27.41 6.71
N LEU A 444 13.88 27.43 5.84
CA LEU A 444 13.07 26.25 5.56
C LEU A 444 13.88 25.31 4.66
N ASN A 445 14.29 24.17 5.21
CA ASN A 445 15.13 23.17 4.50
C ASN A 445 14.50 21.78 4.43
N LYS A 446 13.22 21.64 4.79
CA LYS A 446 12.44 20.40 4.74
C LYS A 446 10.98 20.69 4.42
N ILE A 447 10.30 19.72 3.82
CA ILE A 447 8.84 19.74 3.69
C ILE A 447 8.15 19.22 4.96
N GLY A 448 7.02 19.83 5.29
CA GLY A 448 6.15 19.45 6.39
C GLY A 448 5.12 20.53 6.73
N VAL A 449 4.22 20.22 7.65
CA VAL A 449 3.10 21.09 8.03
C VAL A 449 3.59 22.48 8.47
N LEU A 450 4.59 22.54 9.35
CA LEU A 450 5.14 23.81 9.83
C LEU A 450 5.92 24.57 8.74
N PRO A 451 6.85 23.95 7.98
CA PRO A 451 7.48 24.61 6.83
C PRO A 451 6.49 25.17 5.81
N ILE A 452 5.45 24.42 5.43
CA ILE A 452 4.41 24.89 4.50
C ILE A 452 3.67 26.09 5.09
N PHE A 453 3.24 25.98 6.36
CA PHE A 453 2.56 27.08 7.04
C PHE A 453 3.43 28.34 7.12
N GLU A 454 4.71 28.21 7.48
CA GLU A 454 5.64 29.34 7.54
C GLU A 454 5.93 29.94 6.17
N GLN A 455 6.07 29.14 5.12
CA GLN A 455 6.21 29.64 3.75
C GLN A 455 5.02 30.52 3.40
N LEU A 456 3.80 29.97 3.49
CA LEU A 456 2.57 30.70 3.17
C LEU A 456 2.33 31.90 4.08
N ARG A 457 2.71 31.83 5.35
CA ARG A 457 2.58 32.95 6.30
C ARG A 457 3.53 34.10 5.95
N ARG A 458 4.76 33.78 5.53
CA ARG A 458 5.78 34.78 5.16
C ARG A 458 5.45 35.47 3.83
N THR A 459 4.79 34.77 2.91
CA THR A 459 4.35 35.29 1.60
C THR A 459 2.90 35.83 1.60
N ASN A 460 2.25 35.91 2.77
CA ASN A 460 0.82 36.24 2.89
C ASN A 460 0.48 37.73 2.69
N ASP A 461 0.77 38.30 1.53
CA ASP A 461 0.44 39.70 1.24
C ASP A 461 -1.07 39.95 1.12
N LYS A 462 -1.86 38.88 0.90
CA LYS A 462 -3.31 38.92 0.64
C LYS A 462 -4.17 38.72 1.90
N ASN A 463 -3.56 38.66 3.09
CA ASN A 463 -4.23 38.45 4.38
C ASN A 463 -5.11 37.18 4.42
N MET A 464 -4.64 36.10 3.80
CA MET A 464 -5.26 34.78 3.81
C MET A 464 -5.39 34.23 5.24
N LYS A 465 -6.46 33.49 5.49
CA LYS A 465 -6.75 32.87 6.79
C LYS A 465 -6.10 31.49 6.85
N LEU A 466 -4.91 31.43 7.42
CA LEU A 466 -4.13 30.21 7.55
C LEU A 466 -4.33 29.58 8.93
N GLY A 467 -4.28 28.25 9.00
CA GLY A 467 -4.32 27.49 10.24
C GLY A 467 -3.63 26.14 10.08
N ILE A 468 -3.31 25.50 11.20
CA ILE A 468 -2.75 24.16 11.25
C ILE A 468 -3.69 23.28 12.06
N LEU A 469 -4.02 22.12 11.51
CA LEU A 469 -4.68 21.03 12.22
C LEU A 469 -3.90 19.75 11.95
N SER A 470 -3.31 19.18 12.99
CA SER A 470 -2.64 17.88 12.95
C SER A 470 -2.96 17.10 14.22
N GLY A 471 -2.66 15.80 14.26
CA GLY A 471 -2.95 14.95 15.42
C GLY A 471 -2.31 15.42 16.74
N SER A 472 -1.30 16.30 16.69
CA SER A 472 -0.58 16.73 17.89
C SER A 472 -0.26 18.23 17.96
N LEU A 473 -0.60 19.01 16.93
CA LEU A 473 -0.38 20.45 16.86
C LEU A 473 -1.57 21.12 16.19
N VAL A 474 -2.09 22.16 16.84
CA VAL A 474 -3.20 22.98 16.34
C VAL A 474 -2.79 24.45 16.44
N ILE A 475 -2.85 25.17 15.32
CA ILE A 475 -2.61 26.62 15.25
C ILE A 475 -3.82 27.27 14.59
N ILE A 476 -4.44 28.20 15.29
CA ILE A 476 -5.63 28.92 14.82
C ILE A 476 -5.38 30.43 15.00
N PRO A 477 -5.75 31.28 14.02
CA PRO A 477 -5.68 32.73 14.19
C PRO A 477 -6.52 33.20 15.38
N TYR A 478 -5.91 33.97 16.29
CA TYR A 478 -6.56 34.46 17.51
C TYR A 478 -7.89 35.19 17.23
N ARG A 479 -7.96 35.97 16.15
CA ARG A 479 -9.16 36.72 15.71
C ARG A 479 -10.36 35.82 15.35
N HIS A 480 -10.20 34.50 15.31
CA HIS A 480 -11.23 33.55 14.88
C HIS A 480 -11.51 32.45 15.91
N LEU A 481 -10.88 32.53 17.08
CA LEU A 481 -11.05 31.55 18.17
C LEU A 481 -12.51 31.49 18.66
N GLU A 482 -13.24 32.61 18.62
CA GLU A 482 -14.67 32.67 19.00
C GLU A 482 -15.59 31.90 18.03
N LYS A 483 -15.23 31.79 16.75
CA LYS A 483 -16.05 31.12 15.74
C LYS A 483 -15.96 29.59 15.78
N ILE A 484 -14.97 29.06 16.49
CA ILE A 484 -14.67 27.61 16.57
C ILE A 484 -15.14 27.03 17.93
N ARG A 485 -15.57 27.87 18.88
CA ARG A 485 -16.06 27.45 20.21
C ARG A 485 -17.52 26.95 20.24
N TYR A 486 -18.12 26.73 19.08
CA TYR A 486 -19.43 26.08 18.91
C TYR A 486 -19.23 24.70 18.30
#